data_AF-A0A9W9IE98-F1
#
_entry.id   AF-A0A9W9IE98-F1
#
_cell.length_a   1.000
_cell.length_b   1.000
_cell.length_c   1.000
_cell.angle_alpha   90.00
_cell.angle_beta   90.00
_cell.angle_gamma   90.00
#
_symmetry.space_group_name_H-M   'P 1'
#
loop_
_entity.id
_entity.type
_entity.pdbx_description
1 polymer ?
#
loop_
_entity_poly.entity_id
_entity_poly.type
_entity_poly.pdbx_seq_one_letter_code
_entity_poly.pdbx_strand_id
1 'polypeptide(L)'
;MPACSYGTHFRSIKAHNWYAHVFVPEAMKGAVAFQNTILVHAANTWAWVRNETETSYTLLHRDRAITMLREHLSNNPRDISDVAIVSCLSAAALEDFDPRPGHKEISWVHMRAAREMIRSRGGSATFANTRLGMLINWQDYILSGYETHGCSFFFEHNPPPSTASSAPACSSSQPSQNLHFMPSPPSSTSSAFSDTTPRPDPTQAFISIQTASPIDEIRLQCEEFLDFLRRCEQLSLYQRENPESCDLIRLTAAQETSLLYQILAAPPGARFTASGDRKQMVARLTALMILNAALWDYRYTPIYAATFLQTLEQAMVDSEVSMSGSVEAILQILLECNDGPTNESAIGADGTLAEQLPDFTQYSLSAISPSARPWFAGRMLKVAKRLNAESWHRINDFLFSCLTLQVHESTVYRWEADLRREILEAPLTSYVMPSLIE
;
A
#
# COMPACT_ATOMS: atom_id res chain seq x y z
N MET A 1 5.92 11.87 -16.65
CA MET A 1 5.97 10.41 -16.89
C MET A 1 4.57 9.92 -17.19
N PRO A 2 4.37 8.98 -18.11
CA PRO A 2 3.07 8.33 -18.28
C PRO A 2 2.75 7.57 -16.98
N ALA A 3 1.57 7.78 -16.39
CA ALA A 3 1.19 7.08 -15.16
C ALA A 3 0.77 5.63 -15.45
N CYS A 4 1.70 4.74 -15.78
CA CYS A 4 1.52 3.38 -16.35
C CYS A 4 0.27 2.56 -15.92
N SER A 5 -0.30 2.81 -14.73
CA SER A 5 -1.64 2.39 -14.28
C SER A 5 -2.78 2.45 -15.33
N TYR A 6 -2.85 3.47 -16.21
CA TYR A 6 -3.93 3.60 -17.22
C TYR A 6 -3.63 2.94 -18.59
N GLY A 7 -2.62 2.06 -18.69
CA GLY A 7 -2.33 1.36 -19.96
C GLY A 7 -1.91 2.28 -21.12
N THR A 8 -2.20 1.85 -22.35
CA THR A 8 -1.70 2.39 -23.64
C THR A 8 -2.33 3.71 -24.11
N HIS A 9 -3.34 4.23 -23.40
CA HIS A 9 -4.05 5.43 -23.81
C HIS A 9 -3.26 6.72 -23.51
N PHE A 10 -3.34 7.68 -24.45
CA PHE A 10 -2.83 9.03 -24.25
C PHE A 10 -3.66 9.74 -23.19
N ARG A 11 -3.01 10.49 -22.29
CA ARG A 11 -3.65 11.03 -21.09
C ARG A 11 -3.80 12.53 -21.17
N SER A 12 -4.92 13.02 -20.65
CA SER A 12 -5.08 14.44 -20.36
C SER A 12 -4.27 14.82 -19.10
N ILE A 13 -4.18 16.12 -18.83
CA ILE A 13 -3.58 16.64 -17.58
C ILE A 13 -4.35 16.20 -16.32
N LYS A 14 -5.59 15.72 -16.47
CA LYS A 14 -6.46 15.32 -15.37
C LYS A 14 -6.22 13.90 -14.89
N ALA A 15 -5.61 13.03 -15.71
CA ALA A 15 -5.38 11.64 -15.33
C ALA A 15 -4.59 11.54 -14.02
N HIS A 16 -5.06 10.69 -13.09
CA HIS A 16 -4.38 10.55 -11.80
C HIS A 16 -2.91 10.23 -11.98
N ASN A 17 -2.06 11.04 -11.34
CA ASN A 17 -0.63 10.95 -11.55
C ASN A 17 0.15 10.99 -10.23
N TRP A 18 0.16 9.84 -9.57
CA TRP A 18 1.00 9.61 -8.40
C TRP A 18 2.48 9.91 -8.62
N TYR A 19 3.00 9.94 -9.86
CA TYR A 19 4.37 10.42 -10.06
C TYR A 19 4.54 11.86 -9.63
N ALA A 20 3.59 12.73 -9.96
CA ALA A 20 3.66 14.14 -9.57
C ALA A 20 3.42 14.35 -8.07
N HIS A 21 2.48 13.58 -7.48
CA HIS A 21 2.05 13.79 -6.09
C HIS A 21 2.91 13.06 -5.05
N VAL A 22 3.50 11.91 -5.40
CA VAL A 22 4.24 11.04 -4.48
C VAL A 22 5.67 10.79 -4.95
N PHE A 23 5.87 10.18 -6.12
CA PHE A 23 7.21 9.72 -6.52
C PHE A 23 8.21 10.86 -6.74
N VAL A 24 7.84 11.91 -7.46
CA VAL A 24 8.73 13.05 -7.72
C VAL A 24 9.09 13.76 -6.41
N PRO A 25 8.14 14.16 -5.54
CA PRO A 25 8.48 14.76 -4.25
C PRO A 25 9.42 13.90 -3.40
N GLU A 26 9.18 12.59 -3.31
CA GLU A 26 10.02 11.66 -2.55
C GLU A 26 11.41 11.47 -3.19
N ALA A 27 11.47 11.36 -4.51
CA ALA A 27 12.71 11.18 -5.24
C ALA A 27 13.59 12.44 -5.24
N MET A 28 12.98 13.64 -5.17
CA MET A 28 13.70 14.91 -5.12
C MET A 28 14.44 15.14 -3.79
N LYS A 29 14.27 14.28 -2.78
CA LYS A 29 14.97 14.35 -1.49
C LYS A 29 16.47 14.06 -1.58
N GLY A 30 16.95 13.46 -2.67
CA GLY A 30 18.39 13.24 -2.86
C GLY A 30 18.75 12.70 -4.23
N ALA A 31 20.00 12.90 -4.66
CA ALA A 31 20.44 12.53 -6.01
C ALA A 31 20.32 11.01 -6.28
N VAL A 32 20.59 10.18 -5.28
CA VAL A 32 20.48 8.71 -5.38
C VAL A 32 19.02 8.30 -5.59
N ALA A 33 18.10 8.88 -4.82
CA ALA A 33 16.66 8.64 -4.95
C ALA A 33 16.11 9.14 -6.28
N PHE A 34 16.55 10.32 -6.73
CA PHE A 34 16.17 10.87 -8.03
C PHE A 34 16.60 9.98 -9.19
N GLN A 35 17.84 9.51 -9.18
CA GLN A 35 18.35 8.61 -10.21
C GLN A 35 17.59 7.27 -10.21
N ASN A 36 17.42 6.64 -9.04
CA ASN A 36 16.77 5.32 -8.91
C ASN A 36 15.27 5.34 -9.17
N THR A 37 14.58 6.44 -8.85
CA THR A 37 13.11 6.54 -8.93
C THR A 37 12.64 7.21 -10.20
N ILE A 38 13.30 8.30 -10.62
CA ILE A 38 12.82 9.14 -11.73
C ILE A 38 13.51 8.78 -13.03
N LEU A 39 14.83 8.93 -13.09
CA LEU A 39 15.56 8.85 -14.36
C LEU A 39 15.56 7.44 -14.94
N VAL A 40 15.84 6.43 -14.12
CA VAL A 40 15.78 5.04 -14.57
C VAL A 40 14.38 4.61 -14.97
N HIS A 41 13.39 4.95 -14.16
CA HIS A 41 12.02 4.56 -14.44
C HIS A 41 11.48 5.21 -15.71
N ALA A 42 11.79 6.49 -15.93
CA ALA A 42 11.45 7.20 -17.15
C ALA A 42 12.09 6.55 -18.38
N ALA A 43 13.39 6.24 -18.31
CA ALA A 43 14.09 5.58 -19.41
C ALA A 43 13.48 4.21 -19.75
N ASN A 44 13.20 3.37 -18.73
CA ASN A 44 12.62 2.04 -18.93
C ASN A 44 11.18 2.12 -19.44
N THR A 45 10.36 2.99 -18.85
CA THR A 45 8.99 3.21 -19.32
C THR A 45 8.98 3.65 -20.78
N TRP A 46 9.90 4.53 -21.19
CA TRP A 46 10.01 4.99 -22.56
C TRP A 46 10.38 3.89 -23.56
N ALA A 47 11.18 2.91 -23.15
CA ALA A 47 11.45 1.71 -23.93
C ALA A 47 10.22 0.79 -23.98
N TRP A 48 9.58 0.52 -22.83
CA TRP A 48 8.41 -0.35 -22.74
C TRP A 48 7.23 0.13 -23.59
N VAL A 49 6.94 1.44 -23.60
CA VAL A 49 5.85 1.98 -24.44
C VAL A 49 6.12 1.85 -25.95
N ARG A 50 7.37 1.59 -26.36
CA ARG A 50 7.77 1.29 -27.74
C ARG A 50 7.96 -0.19 -28.01
N ASN A 51 7.67 -1.05 -27.03
CA ASN A 51 7.96 -2.47 -27.09
C ASN A 51 9.47 -2.76 -27.32
N GLU A 52 10.34 -1.90 -26.80
CA GLU A 52 11.79 -2.06 -26.80
C GLU A 52 12.23 -2.66 -25.45
N THR A 53 13.17 -3.59 -25.48
CA THR A 53 13.68 -4.26 -24.28
C THR A 53 14.72 -3.41 -23.56
N GLU A 54 15.76 -2.97 -24.26
CA GLU A 54 16.80 -2.08 -23.75
C GLU A 54 17.25 -1.08 -24.81
N THR A 55 17.50 0.16 -24.38
CA THR A 55 18.10 1.23 -25.19
C THR A 55 19.39 1.69 -24.53
N SER A 56 20.22 2.44 -25.25
CA SER A 56 21.42 3.05 -24.66
C SER A 56 21.08 3.92 -23.44
N TYR A 57 19.90 4.55 -23.42
CA TYR A 57 19.43 5.34 -22.28
C TYR A 57 19.01 4.47 -21.09
N THR A 58 18.32 3.34 -21.32
CA THR A 58 17.95 2.43 -20.21
C THR A 58 19.19 1.86 -19.55
N LEU A 59 20.16 1.40 -20.34
CA LEU A 59 21.43 0.87 -19.85
C LEU A 59 22.21 1.93 -19.06
N LEU A 60 22.35 3.14 -19.60
CA LEU A 60 23.07 4.23 -18.94
C LEU A 60 22.48 4.58 -17.58
N HIS A 61 21.16 4.79 -17.51
CA HIS A 61 20.55 5.16 -16.24
C HIS A 61 20.52 4.00 -15.26
N ARG A 62 20.34 2.76 -15.72
CA ARG A 62 20.37 1.57 -14.86
C ARG A 62 21.74 1.39 -14.21
N ASP A 63 22.81 1.47 -15.00
CA ASP A 63 24.19 1.42 -14.50
C ASP A 63 24.47 2.51 -13.45
N ARG A 64 24.06 3.75 -13.74
CA ARG A 64 24.17 4.86 -12.78
C ARG A 64 23.39 4.62 -11.50
N ALA A 65 22.15 4.15 -11.58
CA ALA A 65 21.33 3.92 -10.40
C ALA A 65 21.92 2.83 -9.50
N ILE A 66 22.36 1.72 -10.08
CA ILE A 66 23.01 0.62 -9.37
C ILE A 66 24.30 1.11 -8.71
N THR A 67 25.15 1.81 -9.47
CA THR A 67 26.43 2.31 -8.97
C THR A 67 26.24 3.30 -7.84
N MET A 68 25.38 4.32 -8.02
CA MET A 68 25.10 5.33 -7.00
C MET A 68 24.47 4.72 -5.74
N LEU A 69 23.53 3.79 -5.87
CA LEU A 69 22.91 3.15 -4.72
C LEU A 69 23.91 2.27 -3.96
N ARG A 70 24.74 1.50 -4.67
CA ARG A 70 25.77 0.66 -4.06
C ARG A 70 26.79 1.51 -3.30
N GLU A 71 27.31 2.57 -3.91
CA GLU A 71 28.25 3.48 -3.27
C GLU A 71 27.62 4.16 -2.05
N HIS A 72 26.37 4.60 -2.16
CA HIS A 72 25.65 5.23 -1.05
C HIS A 72 25.52 4.30 0.16
N LEU A 73 25.08 3.06 -0.05
CA LEU A 73 24.92 2.08 1.02
C LEU A 73 26.25 1.57 1.56
N SER A 74 27.29 1.48 0.72
CA SER A 74 28.64 1.14 1.17
C SER A 74 29.23 2.21 2.09
N ASN A 75 29.00 3.49 1.76
CA ASN A 75 29.49 4.62 2.54
C ASN A 75 28.63 4.88 3.79
N ASN A 76 27.35 4.48 3.76
CA ASN A 76 26.39 4.73 4.83
C ASN A 76 25.61 3.44 5.19
N PRO A 77 26.27 2.43 5.79
CA PRO A 77 25.68 1.10 5.99
C PRO A 77 24.51 1.05 6.99
N ARG A 78 24.29 2.14 7.75
CA ARG A 78 23.17 2.28 8.71
C ARG A 78 22.18 3.36 8.29
N ASP A 79 22.23 3.80 7.03
CA ASP A 79 21.31 4.83 6.57
C ASP A 79 19.88 4.28 6.47
N ILE A 80 18.97 4.91 7.21
CA ILE A 80 17.53 4.63 7.22
C ILE A 80 16.72 5.85 6.74
N SER A 81 17.38 6.80 6.07
CA SER A 81 16.77 8.02 5.54
C SER A 81 15.75 7.73 4.44
N ASP A 82 14.92 8.74 4.15
CA ASP A 82 13.96 8.69 3.03
C ASP A 82 14.70 8.37 1.72
N VAL A 83 15.90 8.94 1.51
CA VAL A 83 16.71 8.71 0.31
C VAL A 83 17.07 7.23 0.16
N ALA A 84 17.56 6.59 1.22
CA ALA A 84 17.95 5.18 1.19
C ALA A 84 16.74 4.25 0.99
N ILE A 85 15.65 4.50 1.71
CA ILE A 85 14.40 3.71 1.62
C ILE A 85 13.81 3.83 0.21
N VAL A 86 13.58 5.05 -0.28
CA VAL A 86 12.98 5.32 -1.60
C VAL A 86 13.83 4.71 -2.72
N SER A 87 15.15 4.81 -2.63
CA SER A 87 16.06 4.24 -3.63
C SER A 87 15.97 2.72 -3.67
N CYS A 88 15.95 2.05 -2.51
CA CYS A 88 15.83 0.59 -2.46
C CYS A 88 14.45 0.11 -2.91
N LEU A 89 13.37 0.78 -2.52
CA LEU A 89 12.02 0.47 -3.01
C LEU A 89 11.93 0.60 -4.54
N SER A 90 12.52 1.67 -5.10
CA SER A 90 12.48 1.91 -6.55
C SER A 90 13.34 0.91 -7.33
N ALA A 91 14.51 0.55 -6.80
CA ALA A 91 15.34 -0.51 -7.37
C ALA A 91 14.60 -1.86 -7.34
N ALA A 92 13.94 -2.20 -6.23
CA ALA A 92 13.12 -3.42 -6.15
C ALA A 92 12.00 -3.43 -7.20
N ALA A 93 11.27 -2.33 -7.35
CA ALA A 93 10.19 -2.20 -8.32
C ALA A 93 10.68 -2.38 -9.76
N LEU A 94 11.79 -1.73 -10.10
CA LEU A 94 12.38 -1.80 -11.42
C LEU A 94 12.77 -3.22 -11.80
N GLU A 95 13.50 -3.89 -10.91
CA GLU A 95 13.95 -5.26 -11.11
C GLU A 95 12.77 -6.24 -11.18
N ASP A 96 11.72 -6.03 -10.39
CA ASP A 96 10.51 -6.87 -10.46
C ASP A 96 9.71 -6.66 -11.75
N PHE A 97 9.78 -5.49 -12.38
CA PHE A 97 9.11 -5.26 -13.67
C PHE A 97 9.88 -5.80 -14.86
N ASP A 98 11.14 -6.16 -14.68
CA ASP A 98 11.95 -6.80 -15.71
C ASP A 98 11.54 -8.29 -15.84
N PRO A 99 11.04 -8.72 -17.02
CA PRO A 99 10.56 -10.09 -17.21
C PRO A 99 11.70 -11.11 -17.38
N ARG A 100 12.96 -10.66 -17.50
CA ARG A 100 14.09 -11.55 -17.75
C ARG A 100 14.41 -12.42 -16.51
N PRO A 101 14.96 -13.63 -16.70
CA PRO A 101 15.35 -14.50 -15.59
C PRO A 101 16.35 -13.85 -14.63
N GLY A 102 16.24 -14.13 -13.32
CA GLY A 102 17.18 -13.65 -12.30
C GLY A 102 16.85 -12.26 -11.73
N HIS A 103 16.01 -11.46 -12.39
CA HIS A 103 15.68 -10.11 -11.94
C HIS A 103 14.74 -10.09 -10.73
N LYS A 104 13.93 -11.14 -10.54
CA LYS A 104 13.08 -11.28 -9.35
C LYS A 104 13.94 -11.39 -8.10
N GLU A 105 14.96 -12.21 -8.13
CA GLU A 105 15.89 -12.45 -7.03
C GLU A 105 16.65 -11.17 -6.67
N ILE A 106 17.04 -10.37 -7.67
CA ILE A 106 17.67 -9.05 -7.46
C ILE A 106 16.66 -8.09 -6.81
N SER A 107 15.41 -8.06 -7.28
CA SER A 107 14.35 -7.27 -6.65
C SER A 107 14.19 -7.60 -5.16
N TRP A 108 14.25 -8.89 -4.81
CA TRP A 108 14.10 -9.36 -3.43
C TRP A 108 15.24 -8.86 -2.54
N VAL A 109 16.46 -8.74 -3.05
CA VAL A 109 17.58 -8.13 -2.30
C VAL A 109 17.26 -6.69 -1.90
N HIS A 110 16.80 -5.89 -2.85
CA HIS A 110 16.46 -4.48 -2.60
C HIS A 110 15.24 -4.32 -1.70
N MET A 111 14.21 -5.15 -1.88
CA MET A 111 13.01 -5.12 -1.05
C MET A 111 13.33 -5.47 0.41
N ARG A 112 14.19 -6.47 0.64
CA ARG A 112 14.63 -6.82 2.01
C ARG A 112 15.41 -5.69 2.67
N ALA A 113 16.30 -5.03 1.92
CA ALA A 113 17.02 -3.86 2.43
C ALA A 113 16.06 -2.73 2.81
N ALA A 114 15.12 -2.37 1.94
CA ALA A 114 14.10 -1.36 2.21
C ALA A 114 13.28 -1.69 3.46
N ARG A 115 12.80 -2.93 3.55
CA ARG A 115 12.02 -3.40 4.70
C ARG A 115 12.79 -3.28 6.02
N GLU A 116 14.06 -3.65 6.03
CA GLU A 116 14.87 -3.59 7.25
C GLU A 116 15.09 -2.15 7.72
N MET A 117 15.28 -1.22 6.77
CA MET A 117 15.32 0.22 7.07
C MET A 117 14.00 0.75 7.63
N ILE A 118 12.87 0.35 7.03
CA ILE A 118 11.52 0.74 7.48
C ILE A 118 11.29 0.25 8.93
N ARG A 119 11.64 -1.01 9.22
CA ARG A 119 11.56 -1.57 10.58
C ARG A 119 12.45 -0.84 11.57
N SER A 120 13.71 -0.63 11.19
CA SER A 120 14.70 0.07 12.02
C SER A 120 14.27 1.51 12.36
N ARG A 121 13.44 2.12 11.53
CA ARG A 121 12.90 3.47 11.75
C ARG A 121 11.60 3.50 12.59
N GLY A 122 11.09 2.35 13.03
CA GLY A 122 9.89 2.25 13.86
C GLY A 122 8.65 1.70 13.15
N GLY A 123 8.79 1.15 11.94
CA GLY A 123 7.71 0.45 11.25
C GLY A 123 6.55 1.37 10.83
N SER A 124 5.37 0.80 10.65
CA SER A 124 4.18 1.46 10.09
C SER A 124 3.80 2.76 10.79
N ALA A 125 3.90 2.78 12.13
CA ALA A 125 3.54 3.95 12.95
C ALA A 125 4.35 5.20 12.57
N THR A 126 5.65 5.05 12.27
CA THR A 126 6.51 6.18 11.89
C THR A 126 6.13 6.79 10.52
N PHE A 127 5.52 6.00 9.65
CA PHE A 127 5.17 6.42 8.29
C PHE A 127 3.68 6.70 8.10
N ALA A 128 2.88 6.61 9.17
CA ALA A 128 1.46 6.93 9.14
C ALA A 128 1.25 8.36 8.62
N ASN A 129 0.33 8.53 7.66
CA ASN A 129 0.01 9.81 7.04
C ASN A 129 1.21 10.56 6.41
N THR A 130 2.21 9.83 5.90
CA THR A 130 3.35 10.41 5.17
C THR A 130 3.32 10.00 3.70
N ARG A 131 3.85 10.87 2.82
CA ARG A 131 4.07 10.52 1.39
C ARG A 131 4.95 9.29 1.22
N LEU A 132 5.99 9.16 2.05
CA LEU A 132 6.83 7.96 2.06
C LEU A 132 6.01 6.71 2.45
N GLY A 133 5.09 6.83 3.41
CA GLY A 133 4.14 5.77 3.76
C GLY A 133 3.26 5.34 2.58
N MET A 134 2.74 6.29 1.79
CA MET A 134 2.00 5.99 0.56
C MET A 134 2.86 5.21 -0.45
N LEU A 135 4.12 5.63 -0.64
CA LEU A 135 5.07 4.94 -1.51
C LEU A 135 5.37 3.51 -1.00
N ILE A 136 5.60 3.34 0.30
CA ILE A 136 5.84 2.03 0.93
C ILE A 136 4.66 1.10 0.67
N ASN A 137 3.44 1.55 0.97
CA ASN A 137 2.23 0.76 0.76
C ASN A 137 2.06 0.36 -0.71
N TRP A 138 2.20 1.31 -1.63
CA TRP A 138 2.11 1.04 -3.06
C TRP A 138 3.11 -0.03 -3.52
N GLN A 139 4.37 0.08 -3.08
CA GLN A 139 5.40 -0.90 -3.43
C GLN A 139 5.12 -2.28 -2.84
N ASP A 140 4.66 -2.34 -1.60
CA ASP A 140 4.30 -3.61 -0.93
C ASP A 140 3.11 -4.30 -1.64
N TYR A 141 2.18 -3.52 -2.19
CA TYR A 141 1.02 -4.06 -2.90
C TYR A 141 1.39 -4.60 -4.28
N ILE A 142 2.05 -3.80 -5.12
CA ILE A 142 2.23 -4.11 -6.56
C ILE A 142 3.26 -5.21 -6.86
N LEU A 143 4.14 -5.53 -5.92
CA LEU A 143 5.12 -6.60 -6.07
C LEU A 143 4.45 -7.96 -5.87
N SER A 144 4.83 -8.96 -6.68
CA SER A 144 4.38 -10.37 -6.57
C SER A 144 4.70 -11.03 -5.23
N GLY A 145 5.48 -10.34 -4.39
CA GLY A 145 6.17 -10.92 -3.26
C GLY A 145 7.66 -11.06 -3.51
N TYR A 146 8.36 -11.38 -2.44
CA TYR A 146 9.79 -11.62 -2.41
C TYR A 146 10.12 -12.76 -1.47
N GLU A 147 11.20 -13.49 -1.75
CA GLU A 147 11.70 -14.51 -0.85
C GLU A 147 12.58 -13.88 0.24
N THR A 148 12.51 -14.44 1.44
CA THR A 148 13.33 -14.02 2.56
C THR A 148 14.23 -15.12 3.06
N HIS A 149 15.46 -14.73 3.43
CA HIS A 149 16.37 -15.65 4.11
C HIS A 149 15.81 -15.95 5.51
N GLY A 150 15.20 -17.13 5.66
CA GLY A 150 14.55 -17.55 6.90
C GLY A 150 13.15 -16.98 7.12
N CYS A 151 12.53 -17.34 8.24
CA CYS A 151 11.17 -16.91 8.58
C CYS A 151 11.17 -15.41 8.87
N SER A 152 10.52 -14.60 8.02
CA SER A 152 10.58 -13.14 8.12
C SER A 152 9.24 -12.44 8.09
N PHE A 153 8.19 -13.19 8.42
CA PHE A 153 6.82 -12.70 8.58
C PHE A 153 6.73 -11.90 9.88
N PHE A 154 7.29 -10.69 9.86
CA PHE A 154 7.32 -9.77 11.00
C PHE A 154 6.96 -8.34 10.59
N PHE A 155 5.98 -7.72 11.24
CA PHE A 155 5.63 -6.30 11.09
C PHE A 155 6.24 -5.47 12.21
N GLU A 156 6.25 -6.00 13.43
CA GLU A 156 6.71 -5.30 14.61
C GLU A 156 8.17 -5.62 14.93
N HIS A 157 8.88 -4.61 15.45
CA HIS A 157 10.27 -4.75 15.82
C HIS A 157 10.38 -5.71 17.00
N ASN A 158 11.09 -6.83 16.82
CA ASN A 158 11.79 -7.47 17.93
C ASN A 158 13.15 -6.76 18.04
N PRO A 159 13.36 -5.82 18.98
CA PRO A 159 14.71 -5.40 19.28
C PRO A 159 15.46 -6.62 19.82
N PRO A 160 16.64 -6.98 19.28
CA PRO A 160 17.57 -7.76 20.08
C PRO A 160 17.87 -6.95 21.35
N PRO A 161 18.03 -7.59 22.52
CA PRO A 161 18.33 -6.88 23.75
C PRO A 161 19.61 -6.06 23.54
N SER A 162 19.47 -4.72 23.59
CA SER A 162 20.55 -3.77 23.41
C SER A 162 21.65 -4.05 24.41
N THR A 163 22.76 -4.65 23.97
CA THR A 163 24.01 -4.61 24.71
C THR A 163 24.56 -3.20 24.58
N ALA A 164 24.34 -2.40 25.63
CA ALA A 164 24.93 -1.09 25.77
C ALA A 164 26.47 -1.22 25.66
N SER A 165 27.03 -0.81 24.53
CA SER A 165 28.47 -0.57 24.41
C SER A 165 28.66 0.89 24.03
N SER A 166 29.11 1.64 25.04
CA SER A 166 29.55 3.02 24.94
C SER A 166 30.75 3.11 23.98
N ALA A 167 30.65 3.97 22.97
CA ALA A 167 31.81 4.36 22.16
C ALA A 167 31.92 5.90 22.13
N PRO A 168 33.15 6.45 22.28
CA PRO A 168 33.37 7.89 22.41
C PRO A 168 33.46 8.60 21.06
N ALA A 169 33.21 9.91 21.09
CA ALA A 169 33.24 10.82 19.95
C ALA A 169 34.66 11.08 19.42
N CYS A 170 34.82 11.17 18.10
CA CYS A 170 35.93 11.89 17.48
C CYS A 170 35.60 12.44 16.08
N SER A 171 35.60 13.78 16.03
CA SER A 171 36.14 14.73 15.04
C SER A 171 36.18 14.47 13.53
N SER A 172 35.73 15.53 12.83
CA SER A 172 35.82 15.87 11.42
C SER A 172 37.22 16.05 10.85
N SER A 173 37.43 15.66 9.58
CA SER A 173 38.17 16.44 8.56
C SER A 173 37.96 15.89 7.14
N GLN A 174 37.87 16.80 6.16
CA GLN A 174 37.70 16.63 4.70
C GLN A 174 39.04 16.94 3.96
N PRO A 175 39.16 16.91 2.61
CA PRO A 175 38.48 16.14 1.55
C PRO A 175 39.47 15.58 0.47
N SER A 176 38.98 14.79 -0.51
CA SER A 176 39.63 14.63 -1.83
C SER A 176 38.61 14.32 -2.94
N GLN A 177 38.94 14.79 -4.15
CA GLN A 177 38.10 15.10 -5.32
C GLN A 177 37.62 13.85 -6.09
N ASN A 178 36.36 13.81 -6.55
CA ASN A 178 35.90 12.89 -7.60
C ASN A 178 34.68 13.43 -8.39
N LEU A 179 34.71 13.20 -9.71
CA LEU A 179 33.93 13.82 -10.80
C LEU A 179 32.48 13.31 -11.01
N HIS A 180 31.82 12.72 -10.01
CA HIS A 180 30.47 12.13 -10.17
C HIS A 180 29.39 12.67 -9.21
N PHE A 181 29.62 13.81 -8.57
CA PHE A 181 28.65 14.35 -7.60
C PHE A 181 27.71 15.39 -8.21
N MET A 182 26.40 15.12 -8.11
CA MET A 182 25.44 16.20 -7.87
C MET A 182 25.33 16.40 -6.36
N PRO A 183 25.42 17.65 -5.84
CA PRO A 183 25.34 17.89 -4.40
C PRO A 183 23.94 17.55 -3.90
N SER A 184 23.84 16.70 -2.88
CA SER A 184 22.61 16.48 -2.12
C SER A 184 22.62 17.38 -0.88
N PRO A 185 21.51 18.02 -0.50
CA PRO A 185 21.42 18.75 0.76
C PRO A 185 21.46 17.77 1.95
N PRO A 186 21.97 18.20 3.11
CA PRO A 186 22.01 17.35 4.30
C PRO A 186 20.60 17.18 4.88
N SER A 187 20.21 15.91 5.09
CA SER A 187 19.10 15.45 5.95
C SER A 187 17.75 16.16 5.75
N SER A 188 16.96 15.67 4.79
CA SER A 188 15.53 16.01 4.68
C SER A 188 14.71 15.15 5.64
N THR A 189 14.17 15.76 6.68
CA THR A 189 13.14 15.16 7.54
C THR A 189 11.78 15.16 6.84
N SER A 190 10.94 14.18 7.20
CA SER A 190 9.63 13.88 6.60
C SER A 190 8.72 15.12 6.49
N SER A 191 8.14 15.35 5.30
CA SER A 191 7.05 16.32 5.12
C SER A 191 5.71 15.61 5.34
N ALA A 192 5.10 15.80 6.52
CA ALA A 192 3.68 15.47 6.70
C ALA A 192 2.83 16.37 5.78
N PHE A 193 1.72 15.86 5.26
CA PHE A 193 0.70 16.73 4.69
C PHE A 193 0.14 17.59 5.83
N SER A 194 0.13 18.90 5.63
CA SER A 194 -0.42 19.84 6.60
C SER A 194 -1.92 19.59 6.74
N ASP A 195 -2.34 19.10 7.89
CA ASP A 195 -3.55 19.53 8.58
C ASP A 195 -3.34 19.38 10.09
N THR A 196 -3.70 20.43 10.82
CA THR A 196 -3.60 20.60 12.26
C THR A 196 -4.21 19.43 13.03
N THR A 197 -3.37 18.48 13.46
CA THR A 197 -3.73 17.45 14.44
C THR A 197 -2.65 17.35 15.51
N PRO A 198 -3.01 17.17 16.80
CA PRO A 198 -2.03 17.16 17.88
C PRO A 198 -1.11 15.95 17.75
N ARG A 199 0.20 16.21 17.75
CA ARG A 199 1.24 15.20 17.94
C ARG A 199 0.95 14.43 19.24
N PRO A 200 0.78 13.10 19.23
CA PRO A 200 0.64 12.36 20.48
C PRO A 200 1.95 12.45 21.28
N ASP A 201 1.81 12.70 22.58
CA ASP A 201 2.93 12.77 23.53
C ASP A 201 3.74 11.47 23.55
N PRO A 202 5.08 11.53 23.70
CA PRO A 202 5.96 10.37 23.66
C PRO A 202 5.86 9.43 24.89
N THR A 203 4.83 9.57 25.74
CA THR A 203 4.68 8.81 26.99
C THR A 203 3.57 7.75 26.99
N GLN A 204 2.85 7.54 25.89
CA GLN A 204 1.97 6.36 25.78
C GLN A 204 2.79 5.14 25.38
N ALA A 205 3.10 4.31 26.39
CA ALA A 205 3.65 2.98 26.21
C ALA A 205 2.75 2.19 25.26
N PHE A 206 3.22 2.01 24.02
CA PHE A 206 2.64 1.10 23.06
C PHE A 206 2.59 -0.29 23.69
N ILE A 207 1.38 -0.85 23.80
CA ILE A 207 1.23 -2.29 23.96
C ILE A 207 1.57 -2.86 22.58
N SER A 208 2.86 -2.97 22.28
CA SER A 208 3.34 -3.79 21.18
C SER A 208 2.96 -5.22 21.54
N ILE A 209 2.14 -5.85 20.69
CA ILE A 209 1.88 -7.27 20.82
C ILE A 209 3.21 -7.91 20.44
N GLN A 210 4.02 -8.24 21.46
CA GLN A 210 5.29 -8.92 21.27
C GLN A 210 5.02 -10.29 20.63
N THR A 211 5.07 -10.35 19.30
CA THR A 211 5.00 -11.62 18.58
C THR A 211 6.35 -12.31 18.76
N ALA A 212 6.35 -13.36 19.58
CA ALA A 212 7.56 -14.10 19.94
C ALA A 212 8.18 -14.84 18.73
N SER A 213 7.42 -15.04 17.65
CA SER A 213 7.88 -15.72 16.45
C SER A 213 7.08 -15.32 15.20
N PRO A 214 7.61 -15.54 13.98
CA PRO A 214 6.92 -15.17 12.74
C PRO A 214 5.70 -16.07 12.49
N ILE A 215 5.70 -17.29 13.05
CA ILE A 215 4.53 -18.17 12.99
C ILE A 215 3.40 -17.65 13.90
N ASP A 216 3.73 -17.01 15.02
CA ASP A 216 2.71 -16.42 15.90
C ASP A 216 2.12 -15.14 15.29
N GLU A 217 2.95 -14.35 14.60
CA GLU A 217 2.47 -13.18 13.86
C GLU A 217 1.53 -13.57 12.72
N ILE A 218 1.89 -14.53 11.86
CA ILE A 218 0.98 -14.97 10.79
C ILE A 218 -0.31 -15.56 11.34
N ARG A 219 -0.27 -16.27 12.48
CA ARG A 219 -1.49 -16.75 13.15
C ARG A 219 -2.37 -15.60 13.57
N LEU A 220 -1.81 -14.59 14.24
CA LEU A 220 -2.56 -13.41 14.66
C LEU A 220 -3.18 -12.68 13.46
N GLN A 221 -2.40 -12.45 12.40
CA GLN A 221 -2.89 -11.78 11.20
C GLN A 221 -3.89 -12.64 10.41
N CYS A 222 -3.76 -13.96 10.46
CA CYS A 222 -4.76 -14.87 9.91
C CYS A 222 -6.09 -14.71 10.64
N GLU A 223 -6.10 -14.68 11.97
CA GLU A 223 -7.34 -14.43 12.72
C GLU A 223 -7.89 -13.03 12.44
N GLU A 224 -7.04 -11.98 12.42
CA GLU A 224 -7.45 -10.61 12.06
C GLU A 224 -8.10 -10.56 10.65
N PHE A 225 -7.56 -11.34 9.70
CA PHE A 225 -8.09 -11.46 8.35
C PHE A 225 -9.44 -12.16 8.31
N LEU A 226 -9.60 -13.27 9.04
CA LEU A 226 -10.88 -13.98 9.11
C LEU A 226 -11.95 -13.13 9.84
N ASP A 227 -11.56 -12.41 10.89
CA ASP A 227 -12.40 -11.43 11.58
C ASP A 227 -12.86 -10.31 10.65
N PHE A 228 -11.96 -9.81 9.80
CA PHE A 228 -12.30 -8.85 8.77
C PHE A 228 -13.35 -9.40 7.79
N LEU A 229 -13.18 -10.63 7.28
CA LEU A 229 -14.17 -11.25 6.39
C LEU A 229 -15.53 -11.40 7.06
N ARG A 230 -15.56 -11.86 8.33
CA ARG A 230 -16.80 -11.98 9.12
C ARG A 230 -17.49 -10.63 9.31
N ARG A 231 -16.75 -9.57 9.59
CA ARG A 231 -17.27 -8.20 9.73
C ARG A 231 -17.86 -7.68 8.42
N CYS A 232 -17.20 -7.91 7.30
CA CYS A 232 -17.74 -7.58 5.98
C CYS A 232 -19.07 -8.29 5.71
N GLU A 233 -19.14 -9.58 6.03
CA GLU A 233 -20.36 -10.39 5.91
C GLU A 233 -21.50 -9.84 6.77
N GLN A 234 -21.22 -9.63 8.06
CA GLN A 234 -22.17 -9.14 9.04
C GLN A 234 -22.75 -7.79 8.63
N LEU A 235 -21.89 -6.85 8.23
CA LEU A 235 -22.32 -5.53 7.79
C LEU A 235 -23.19 -5.62 6.53
N SER A 236 -22.78 -6.43 5.56
CA SER A 236 -23.54 -6.62 4.31
C SER A 236 -24.92 -7.22 4.56
N LEU A 237 -25.01 -8.27 5.38
CA LEU A 237 -26.28 -8.91 5.71
C LEU A 237 -27.19 -7.95 6.49
N TYR A 238 -26.65 -7.29 7.50
CA TYR A 238 -27.40 -6.34 8.33
C TYR A 238 -27.99 -5.20 7.51
N GLN A 239 -27.20 -4.54 6.66
CA GLN A 239 -27.66 -3.41 5.86
C GLN A 239 -28.66 -3.81 4.76
N ARG A 240 -28.55 -5.04 4.25
CA ARG A 240 -29.52 -5.57 3.30
C ARG A 240 -30.87 -5.89 3.95
N GLU A 241 -30.85 -6.46 5.16
CA GLU A 241 -32.07 -6.76 5.93
C GLU A 241 -32.69 -5.51 6.55
N ASN A 242 -31.90 -4.44 6.70
CA ASN A 242 -32.32 -3.16 7.27
C ASN A 242 -31.98 -2.01 6.31
N PRO A 243 -32.71 -1.82 5.19
CA PRO A 243 -32.39 -0.78 4.21
C PRO A 243 -32.31 0.63 4.80
N GLU A 244 -33.05 0.92 5.88
CA GLU A 244 -33.00 2.18 6.64
C GLU A 244 -31.63 2.44 7.29
N SER A 245 -30.85 1.39 7.58
CA SER A 245 -29.48 1.49 8.12
C SER A 245 -28.41 1.55 7.03
N CYS A 246 -28.80 1.32 5.77
CA CYS A 246 -27.95 1.45 4.61
C CYS A 246 -28.15 2.84 3.99
N ASP A 247 -27.07 3.60 3.84
CA ASP A 247 -27.14 4.85 3.10
C ASP A 247 -27.48 4.56 1.62
N LEU A 248 -28.41 5.34 1.04
CA LEU A 248 -28.76 5.29 -0.37
C LEU A 248 -27.53 5.48 -1.28
N ILE A 249 -26.51 6.19 -0.77
CA ILE A 249 -25.25 6.42 -1.47
C ILE A 249 -24.44 5.13 -1.61
N ARG A 250 -24.45 4.20 -0.64
CA ARG A 250 -23.80 2.89 -0.82
C ARG A 250 -24.47 2.11 -1.94
N LEU A 251 -25.81 2.08 -1.95
CA LEU A 251 -26.58 1.42 -3.01
C LEU A 251 -26.26 2.02 -4.39
N THR A 252 -26.21 3.35 -4.47
CA THR A 252 -25.95 4.07 -5.73
C THR A 252 -24.49 3.93 -6.18
N ALA A 253 -23.53 3.97 -5.26
CA ALA A 253 -22.10 3.84 -5.57
C ALA A 253 -21.73 2.39 -5.96
N ALA A 254 -22.47 1.39 -5.49
CA ALA A 254 -22.22 -0.02 -5.78
C ALA A 254 -23.22 -0.65 -6.78
N GLN A 255 -24.09 0.13 -7.41
CA GLN A 255 -25.01 -0.37 -8.46
C GLN A 255 -24.26 -0.64 -9.78
N GLU A 256 -24.81 -1.51 -10.63
CA GLU A 256 -24.15 -1.95 -11.87
C GLU A 256 -23.82 -0.81 -12.85
N THR A 257 -24.58 0.29 -12.81
CA THR A 257 -24.36 1.48 -13.65
C THR A 257 -23.31 2.43 -13.10
N SER A 258 -22.84 2.24 -11.86
CA SER A 258 -21.83 3.11 -11.26
C SER A 258 -20.45 2.87 -11.85
N LEU A 259 -19.63 3.92 -11.84
CA LEU A 259 -18.25 3.81 -12.30
C LEU A 259 -17.43 2.84 -11.43
N LEU A 260 -17.64 2.88 -10.11
CA LEU A 260 -16.94 2.02 -9.15
C LEU A 260 -17.25 0.54 -9.41
N TYR A 261 -18.53 0.19 -9.59
CA TYR A 261 -18.94 -1.18 -9.89
C TYR A 261 -18.31 -1.66 -11.19
N GLN A 262 -18.46 -0.88 -12.28
CA GLN A 262 -18.00 -1.28 -13.61
C GLN A 262 -16.50 -1.60 -13.63
N ILE A 263 -15.69 -0.80 -12.93
CA ILE A 263 -14.24 -1.02 -12.89
C ILE A 263 -13.87 -2.23 -12.04
N LEU A 264 -14.50 -2.40 -10.88
CA LEU A 264 -14.21 -3.53 -10.00
C LEU A 264 -14.67 -4.86 -10.61
N ALA A 265 -15.81 -4.88 -11.30
CA ALA A 265 -16.37 -6.03 -11.98
C ALA A 265 -15.68 -6.35 -13.32
N ALA A 266 -14.99 -5.38 -13.94
CA ALA A 266 -14.33 -5.59 -15.22
C ALA A 266 -13.20 -6.63 -15.11
N PRO A 267 -13.02 -7.48 -16.15
CA PRO A 267 -11.85 -8.35 -16.23
C PRO A 267 -10.56 -7.51 -16.32
N PRO A 268 -9.39 -8.10 -16.03
CA PRO A 268 -8.11 -7.42 -16.26
C PRO A 268 -8.00 -6.89 -17.70
N GLY A 269 -7.73 -5.60 -17.86
CA GLY A 269 -7.50 -4.97 -19.16
C GLY A 269 -6.05 -5.11 -19.61
N ALA A 270 -5.80 -4.99 -20.91
CA ALA A 270 -4.43 -5.08 -21.44
C ALA A 270 -3.49 -4.02 -20.80
N ARG A 271 -2.23 -4.41 -20.56
CA ARG A 271 -1.16 -3.54 -20.03
C ARG A 271 0.10 -3.67 -20.88
N PHE A 272 1.01 -2.70 -20.72
CA PHE A 272 2.29 -2.66 -21.45
C PHE A 272 3.25 -3.82 -21.11
N THR A 273 3.07 -4.45 -19.96
CA THR A 273 3.93 -5.53 -19.48
C THR A 273 3.10 -6.72 -19.01
N ALA A 274 3.63 -7.93 -19.15
CA ALA A 274 3.00 -9.16 -18.61
C ALA A 274 2.79 -9.08 -17.07
N SER A 275 3.57 -8.26 -16.36
CA SER A 275 3.35 -7.97 -14.93
C SER A 275 2.11 -7.11 -14.65
N GLY A 276 1.45 -6.56 -15.68
CA GLY A 276 0.29 -5.70 -15.56
C GLY A 276 -0.99 -6.42 -15.12
N ASP A 277 -1.22 -7.65 -15.55
CA ASP A 277 -2.41 -8.43 -15.17
C ASP A 277 -2.37 -8.76 -13.67
N ARG A 278 -1.19 -9.17 -13.21
CA ARG A 278 -0.90 -9.38 -11.78
C ARG A 278 -1.18 -8.13 -10.95
N LYS A 279 -0.73 -6.96 -11.41
CA LYS A 279 -0.95 -5.69 -10.68
C LYS A 279 -2.43 -5.39 -10.53
N GLN A 280 -3.23 -5.63 -11.58
CA GLN A 280 -4.67 -5.45 -11.52
C GLN A 280 -5.34 -6.42 -10.55
N MET A 281 -4.92 -7.69 -10.56
CA MET A 281 -5.44 -8.71 -9.63
C MET A 281 -5.20 -8.31 -8.18
N VAL A 282 -3.97 -7.93 -7.83
CA VAL A 282 -3.63 -7.47 -6.48
C VAL A 282 -4.34 -6.16 -6.14
N ALA A 283 -4.32 -5.19 -7.06
CA ALA A 283 -4.92 -3.89 -6.82
C ALA A 283 -6.43 -3.98 -6.58
N ARG A 284 -7.13 -4.88 -7.30
CA ARG A 284 -8.57 -5.13 -7.11
C ARG A 284 -8.86 -5.66 -5.72
N LEU A 285 -8.15 -6.71 -5.29
CA LEU A 285 -8.37 -7.27 -3.95
C LEU A 285 -8.06 -6.23 -2.86
N THR A 286 -6.96 -5.49 -2.99
CA THR A 286 -6.61 -4.45 -2.01
C THR A 286 -7.61 -3.30 -1.99
N ALA A 287 -8.11 -2.85 -3.14
CA ALA A 287 -9.16 -1.85 -3.21
C ALA A 287 -10.44 -2.34 -2.51
N LEU A 288 -10.85 -3.59 -2.74
CA LEU A 288 -11.99 -4.20 -2.05
C LEU A 288 -11.79 -4.29 -0.53
N MET A 289 -10.58 -4.62 -0.07
CA MET A 289 -10.24 -4.60 1.36
C MET A 289 -10.39 -3.21 1.96
N ILE A 290 -9.83 -2.17 1.31
CA ILE A 290 -9.90 -0.79 1.79
C ILE A 290 -11.34 -0.27 1.80
N LEU A 291 -12.11 -0.54 0.74
CA LEU A 291 -13.51 -0.15 0.63
C LEU A 291 -14.37 -0.77 1.72
N ASN A 292 -14.29 -2.08 1.92
CA ASN A 292 -15.05 -2.75 2.97
C ASN A 292 -14.59 -2.34 4.38
N ALA A 293 -13.29 -2.09 4.58
CA ALA A 293 -12.77 -1.57 5.85
C ALA A 293 -13.30 -0.16 6.15
N ALA A 294 -13.34 0.73 5.16
CA ALA A 294 -13.92 2.06 5.30
C ALA A 294 -15.43 2.00 5.64
N LEU A 295 -16.19 1.12 4.98
CA LEU A 295 -17.60 0.91 5.31
C LEU A 295 -17.80 0.39 6.73
N TRP A 296 -16.87 -0.42 7.24
CA TRP A 296 -16.86 -0.85 8.63
C TRP A 296 -16.51 0.29 9.60
N ASP A 297 -15.55 1.16 9.26
CA ASP A 297 -15.21 2.35 10.06
C ASP A 297 -16.44 3.22 10.30
N TYR A 298 -17.28 3.35 9.29
CA TYR A 298 -18.44 4.24 9.26
C TYR A 298 -19.78 3.54 9.50
N ARG A 299 -19.78 2.30 10.00
CA ARG A 299 -21.00 1.49 10.15
C ARG A 299 -22.07 2.09 11.08
N TYR A 300 -21.67 2.93 12.01
CA TYR A 300 -22.58 3.66 12.90
C TYR A 300 -22.76 5.12 12.48
N THR A 301 -22.13 5.55 11.39
CA THR A 301 -22.10 6.95 10.95
C THR A 301 -22.38 7.04 9.45
N PRO A 302 -23.62 6.79 9.00
CA PRO A 302 -23.97 6.72 7.57
C PRO A 302 -23.54 7.95 6.76
N ILE A 303 -23.62 9.15 7.35
CA ILE A 303 -23.17 10.40 6.74
C ILE A 303 -21.69 10.35 6.35
N TYR A 304 -20.82 9.74 7.17
CA TYR A 304 -19.40 9.60 6.85
C TYR A 304 -19.17 8.57 5.74
N ALA A 305 -19.91 7.46 5.75
CA ALA A 305 -19.85 6.46 4.67
C ALA A 305 -20.27 7.09 3.32
N ALA A 306 -21.32 7.91 3.34
CA ALA A 306 -21.81 8.68 2.21
C ALA A 306 -20.74 9.66 1.67
N THR A 307 -20.17 10.50 2.55
CA THR A 307 -19.13 11.47 2.18
C THR A 307 -17.90 10.76 1.60
N PHE A 308 -17.47 9.64 2.19
CA PHE A 308 -16.37 8.84 1.69
C PHE A 308 -16.63 8.35 0.25
N LEU A 309 -17.79 7.74 0.00
CA LEU A 309 -18.12 7.19 -1.32
C LEU A 309 -18.29 8.29 -2.38
N GLN A 310 -18.91 9.43 -2.04
CA GLN A 310 -19.03 10.57 -2.93
C GLN A 310 -17.66 11.18 -3.26
N THR A 311 -16.79 11.32 -2.26
CA THR A 311 -15.43 11.84 -2.46
C THR A 311 -14.62 10.92 -3.36
N LEU A 312 -14.74 9.59 -3.17
CA LEU A 312 -14.12 8.61 -4.03
C LEU A 312 -14.65 8.70 -5.48
N GLU A 313 -15.97 8.75 -5.68
CA GLU A 313 -16.57 8.86 -7.01
C GLU A 313 -16.12 10.14 -7.72
N GLN A 314 -16.14 11.28 -7.02
CA GLN A 314 -15.67 12.55 -7.54
C GLN A 314 -14.18 12.48 -7.94
N ALA A 315 -13.32 11.93 -7.08
CA ALA A 315 -11.91 11.75 -7.38
C ALA A 315 -11.69 10.83 -8.60
N MET A 316 -12.51 9.79 -8.76
CA MET A 316 -12.45 8.89 -9.93
C MET A 316 -12.86 9.59 -11.22
N VAL A 317 -13.87 10.47 -11.17
CA VAL A 317 -14.29 11.30 -12.32
C VAL A 317 -13.23 12.32 -12.66
N ASP A 318 -12.74 13.06 -11.67
CA ASP A 318 -11.70 14.08 -11.86
C ASP A 318 -10.41 13.50 -12.40
N SER A 319 -10.11 12.25 -12.03
CA SER A 319 -8.95 11.50 -12.49
C SER A 319 -9.15 10.78 -13.82
N GLU A 320 -10.32 10.91 -14.47
CA GLU A 320 -10.67 10.23 -15.72
C GLU A 320 -10.48 8.70 -15.65
N VAL A 321 -10.73 8.09 -14.49
CA VAL A 321 -10.52 6.63 -14.31
C VAL A 321 -11.41 5.84 -15.27
N SER A 322 -12.61 6.36 -15.58
CA SER A 322 -13.57 5.80 -16.54
C SER A 322 -13.02 5.61 -17.95
N MET A 323 -12.02 6.41 -18.36
CA MET A 323 -11.45 6.32 -19.71
C MET A 323 -10.58 5.08 -19.90
N SER A 324 -10.10 4.47 -18.81
CA SER A 324 -9.16 3.33 -18.86
C SER A 324 -9.62 2.10 -18.08
N GLY A 325 -10.62 2.26 -17.20
CA GLY A 325 -11.03 1.22 -16.27
C GLY A 325 -9.91 0.77 -15.32
N SER A 326 -9.01 1.68 -14.92
CA SER A 326 -7.84 1.34 -14.14
C SER A 326 -8.17 1.12 -12.66
N VAL A 327 -8.20 -0.14 -12.24
CA VAL A 327 -8.31 -0.49 -10.82
C VAL A 327 -7.08 -0.05 -10.01
N GLU A 328 -5.92 0.04 -10.64
CA GLU A 328 -4.71 0.57 -10.01
C GLU A 328 -4.86 2.07 -9.68
N ALA A 329 -5.54 2.83 -10.54
CA ALA A 329 -5.86 4.23 -10.27
C ALA A 329 -6.85 4.38 -9.10
N ILE A 330 -7.85 3.50 -8.99
CA ILE A 330 -8.75 3.47 -7.82
C ILE A 330 -7.94 3.22 -6.55
N LEU A 331 -7.05 2.23 -6.54
CA LEU A 331 -6.20 1.96 -5.38
C LEU A 331 -5.31 3.15 -5.02
N GLN A 332 -4.76 3.86 -6.00
CA GLN A 332 -3.99 5.08 -5.78
C GLN A 332 -4.84 6.18 -5.12
N ILE A 333 -6.08 6.40 -5.58
CA ILE A 333 -7.01 7.36 -4.94
C ILE A 333 -7.30 6.94 -3.49
N LEU A 334 -7.60 5.66 -3.25
CA LEU A 334 -7.88 5.14 -1.91
C LEU A 334 -6.71 5.30 -0.93
N LEU A 335 -5.47 5.20 -1.44
CA LEU A 335 -4.27 5.36 -0.64
C LEU A 335 -3.99 6.80 -0.18
N GLU A 336 -4.65 7.79 -0.77
CA GLU A 336 -4.59 9.19 -0.28
C GLU A 336 -5.33 9.37 1.04
N CYS A 337 -6.20 8.42 1.41
CA CYS A 337 -6.98 8.47 2.64
C CYS A 337 -7.79 9.77 2.79
N ASN A 338 -8.17 10.37 1.66
CA ASN A 338 -9.03 11.54 1.62
C ASN A 338 -10.49 11.08 1.57
N ASP A 339 -11.09 10.99 2.75
CA ASP A 339 -12.48 10.57 2.93
C ASP A 339 -13.49 11.71 2.76
N GLY A 340 -13.01 12.91 2.47
CA GLY A 340 -13.82 14.11 2.26
C GLY A 340 -14.04 14.93 3.53
N PRO A 341 -14.46 16.21 3.37
CA PRO A 341 -14.70 17.09 4.49
C PRO A 341 -15.98 16.69 5.23
N THR A 342 -15.89 16.56 6.53
CA THR A 342 -17.05 16.46 7.41
C THR A 342 -17.47 17.86 7.83
N ASN A 343 -18.72 18.22 7.55
CA ASN A 343 -19.28 19.52 7.94
C ASN A 343 -19.48 19.58 9.46
N GLU A 344 -18.38 19.69 10.22
CA GLU A 344 -18.39 19.99 11.65
C GLU A 344 -18.97 21.40 11.92
N SER A 345 -19.10 22.26 10.90
CA SER A 345 -19.75 23.58 11.04
C SER A 345 -21.29 23.56 11.05
N ALA A 346 -21.92 22.40 10.86
CA ALA A 346 -23.36 22.24 11.08
C ALA A 346 -23.70 21.76 12.50
N ILE A 347 -22.75 21.85 13.45
CA ILE A 347 -22.96 21.62 14.89
C ILE A 347 -23.81 22.77 15.44
N GLY A 348 -25.10 22.73 15.13
CA GLY A 348 -26.12 23.62 15.66
C GLY A 348 -26.60 23.11 17.02
N ALA A 349 -26.23 23.84 18.07
CA ALA A 349 -27.02 24.23 19.26
C ALA A 349 -27.82 23.22 20.10
N ASP A 350 -28.08 21.97 19.70
CA ASP A 350 -28.89 21.02 20.49
C ASP A 350 -28.08 19.78 20.90
N GLY A 351 -27.52 19.83 22.10
CA GLY A 351 -26.66 18.80 22.69
C GLY A 351 -27.39 17.53 23.14
N THR A 352 -28.04 16.80 22.24
CA THR A 352 -28.76 15.54 22.60
C THR A 352 -28.48 14.32 21.73
N LEU A 353 -27.50 14.35 20.83
CA LEU A 353 -26.92 13.12 20.26
C LEU A 353 -25.45 13.09 20.65
N ALA A 354 -25.06 12.13 21.48
CA ALA A 354 -23.65 11.78 21.62
C ALA A 354 -23.11 11.54 20.21
N GLU A 355 -22.22 12.41 19.75
CA GLU A 355 -21.65 12.37 18.40
C GLU A 355 -21.07 10.97 18.17
N GLN A 356 -21.75 10.16 17.37
CA GLN A 356 -21.21 8.89 16.92
C GLN A 356 -20.05 9.26 16.00
N LEU A 357 -18.84 9.11 16.52
CA LEU A 357 -17.61 9.30 15.76
C LEU A 357 -17.32 8.02 14.95
N PRO A 358 -16.62 8.14 13.81
CA PRO A 358 -16.08 6.98 13.11
C PRO A 358 -15.27 6.07 14.04
N ASP A 359 -15.42 4.76 13.85
CA ASP A 359 -14.74 3.76 14.67
C ASP A 359 -13.61 3.07 13.90
N PHE A 360 -12.39 3.56 14.16
CA PHE A 360 -11.16 3.03 13.57
C PHE A 360 -10.47 1.96 14.44
N THR A 361 -11.10 1.52 15.55
CA THR A 361 -10.46 0.62 16.53
C THR A 361 -10.09 -0.75 15.96
N GLN A 362 -10.61 -1.12 14.79
CA GLN A 362 -10.23 -2.32 14.08
C GLN A 362 -8.76 -2.37 13.66
N TYR A 363 -8.08 -1.23 13.54
CA TYR A 363 -6.69 -1.18 13.09
C TYR A 363 -5.69 -1.22 14.24
N SER A 364 -6.03 -0.51 15.32
CA SER A 364 -5.39 -0.52 16.63
C SER A 364 -6.28 0.26 17.61
N LEU A 365 -6.07 0.07 18.92
CA LEU A 365 -6.78 0.84 19.95
C LEU A 365 -6.51 2.35 19.89
N SER A 366 -5.41 2.75 19.25
CA SER A 366 -4.98 4.15 19.09
C SER A 366 -5.29 4.73 17.71
N ALA A 367 -5.89 3.95 16.81
CA ALA A 367 -6.24 4.43 15.48
C ALA A 367 -7.41 5.42 15.60
N ILE A 368 -7.20 6.62 15.07
CA ILE A 368 -8.16 7.73 15.11
C ILE A 368 -8.45 8.33 13.73
N SER A 369 -7.90 7.77 12.66
CA SER A 369 -8.03 8.34 11.32
C SER A 369 -8.01 7.30 10.20
N PRO A 370 -8.51 7.68 9.00
CA PRO A 370 -8.40 6.89 7.76
C PRO A 370 -6.99 6.42 7.41
N SER A 371 -5.94 7.13 7.85
CA SER A 371 -4.55 6.82 7.49
C SER A 371 -4.04 5.45 7.99
N ALA A 372 -4.79 4.79 8.87
CA ALA A 372 -4.52 3.43 9.32
C ALA A 372 -4.97 2.36 8.30
N ARG A 373 -5.95 2.66 7.43
CA ARG A 373 -6.51 1.71 6.45
C ARG A 373 -5.48 1.08 5.53
N PRO A 374 -4.57 1.84 4.87
CA PRO A 374 -3.57 1.24 4.01
C PRO A 374 -2.69 0.21 4.73
N TRP A 375 -2.25 0.52 5.95
CA TRP A 375 -1.41 -0.40 6.70
C TRP A 375 -2.13 -1.69 7.07
N PHE A 376 -3.41 -1.58 7.45
CA PHE A 376 -4.28 -2.74 7.66
C PHE A 376 -4.44 -3.56 6.38
N ALA A 377 -4.84 -2.93 5.27
CA ALA A 377 -5.01 -3.60 3.98
C ALA A 377 -3.70 -4.28 3.51
N GLY A 378 -2.54 -3.69 3.79
CA GLY A 378 -1.23 -4.29 3.53
C GLY A 378 -0.96 -5.56 4.35
N ARG A 379 -1.36 -5.59 5.63
CA ARG A 379 -1.31 -6.83 6.45
C ARG A 379 -2.22 -7.90 5.87
N MET A 380 -3.48 -7.55 5.60
CA MET A 380 -4.48 -8.48 5.07
C MET A 380 -4.07 -9.02 3.70
N LEU A 381 -3.50 -8.16 2.85
CA LEU A 381 -2.97 -8.57 1.55
C LEU A 381 -1.82 -9.57 1.70
N LYS A 382 -0.90 -9.39 2.66
CA LYS A 382 0.18 -10.37 2.88
C LYS A 382 -0.33 -11.74 3.29
N VAL A 383 -1.39 -11.78 4.10
CA VAL A 383 -2.10 -13.02 4.43
C VAL A 383 -2.71 -13.60 3.15
N ALA A 384 -3.44 -12.80 2.39
CA ALA A 384 -4.09 -13.24 1.15
C ALA A 384 -3.12 -13.68 0.06
N LYS A 385 -1.90 -13.13 -0.01
CA LYS A 385 -0.84 -13.54 -0.95
C LYS A 385 -0.38 -14.99 -0.73
N ARG A 386 -0.78 -15.64 0.37
CA ARG A 386 -0.47 -17.06 0.67
C ARG A 386 -1.49 -18.03 0.11
N LEU A 387 -2.58 -17.52 -0.47
CA LEU A 387 -3.66 -18.31 -1.03
C LEU A 387 -3.32 -18.80 -2.44
N ASN A 388 -3.86 -19.96 -2.79
CA ASN A 388 -3.97 -20.48 -4.14
C ASN A 388 -4.96 -19.64 -4.97
N ALA A 389 -5.03 -19.93 -6.27
CA ALA A 389 -5.89 -19.18 -7.19
C ALA A 389 -7.38 -19.25 -6.81
N GLU A 390 -7.88 -20.43 -6.44
CA GLU A 390 -9.29 -20.63 -6.11
C GLU A 390 -9.72 -19.82 -4.88
N SER A 391 -8.98 -19.92 -3.79
CA SER A 391 -9.24 -19.19 -2.54
C SER A 391 -9.10 -17.68 -2.74
N TRP A 392 -8.14 -17.24 -3.55
CA TRP A 392 -7.99 -15.82 -3.92
C TRP A 392 -9.23 -15.30 -4.65
N HIS A 393 -9.67 -15.99 -5.70
CA HIS A 393 -10.84 -15.59 -6.48
C HIS A 393 -12.10 -15.61 -5.64
N ARG A 394 -12.28 -16.64 -4.80
CA ARG A 394 -13.40 -16.73 -3.86
C ARG A 394 -13.45 -15.52 -2.91
N ILE A 395 -12.33 -15.13 -2.33
CA ILE A 395 -12.27 -13.95 -1.43
C ILE A 395 -12.53 -12.65 -2.19
N ASN A 396 -11.97 -12.50 -3.39
CA ASN A 396 -12.21 -11.33 -4.22
C ASN A 396 -13.72 -11.17 -4.53
N ASP A 397 -14.37 -12.25 -4.97
CA ASP A 397 -15.79 -12.26 -5.31
C ASP A 397 -16.68 -12.06 -4.07
N PHE A 398 -16.27 -12.65 -2.94
CA PHE A 398 -16.94 -12.47 -1.66
C PHE A 398 -16.88 -11.00 -1.19
N LEU A 399 -15.70 -10.36 -1.18
CA LEU A 399 -15.57 -8.97 -0.76
C LEU A 399 -16.30 -8.00 -1.71
N PHE A 400 -16.32 -8.32 -3.00
CA PHE A 400 -17.13 -7.59 -3.98
C PHE A 400 -18.63 -7.75 -3.69
N SER A 401 -19.09 -8.97 -3.40
CA SER A 401 -20.48 -9.25 -3.01
C SER A 401 -20.87 -8.54 -1.71
N CYS A 402 -19.96 -8.44 -0.74
CA CYS A 402 -20.18 -7.64 0.46
C CYS A 402 -20.38 -6.17 0.10
N LEU A 403 -19.49 -5.58 -0.71
CA LEU A 403 -19.57 -4.19 -1.14
C LEU A 403 -20.92 -3.87 -1.81
N THR A 404 -21.35 -4.75 -2.72
CA THR A 404 -22.59 -4.61 -3.52
C THR A 404 -23.86 -5.12 -2.84
N LEU A 405 -23.78 -5.55 -1.57
CA LEU A 405 -24.90 -6.09 -0.80
C LEU A 405 -25.56 -7.33 -1.42
N GLN A 406 -24.78 -8.13 -2.16
CA GLN A 406 -25.23 -9.37 -2.81
C GLN A 406 -25.02 -10.62 -1.96
N VAL A 407 -24.51 -10.50 -0.73
CA VAL A 407 -24.38 -11.64 0.19
C VAL A 407 -25.76 -12.10 0.65
N HIS A 408 -26.08 -13.39 0.44
CA HIS A 408 -27.41 -13.93 0.73
C HIS A 408 -27.56 -14.64 2.06
N GLU A 409 -26.53 -15.38 2.44
CA GLU A 409 -26.45 -16.14 3.66
C GLU A 409 -25.06 -15.97 4.25
N SER A 410 -24.90 -16.27 5.54
CA SER A 410 -23.56 -16.39 6.10
C SER A 410 -22.88 -17.61 5.46
N THR A 411 -21.70 -17.38 4.90
CA THR A 411 -20.88 -18.35 4.18
C THR A 411 -19.48 -18.46 4.76
N VAL A 412 -18.92 -17.39 5.35
CA VAL A 412 -17.53 -17.36 5.83
C VAL A 412 -17.21 -18.56 6.72
N TYR A 413 -18.10 -18.92 7.65
CA TYR A 413 -17.91 -20.05 8.55
C TYR A 413 -17.71 -21.40 7.83
N ARG A 414 -18.21 -21.56 6.60
CA ARG A 414 -18.11 -22.82 5.84
C ARG A 414 -16.69 -23.06 5.30
N TRP A 415 -15.94 -22.00 5.02
CA TRP A 415 -14.61 -22.08 4.40
C TRP A 415 -13.49 -21.50 5.29
N GLU A 416 -13.82 -20.94 6.45
CA GLU A 416 -12.87 -20.36 7.40
C GLU A 416 -11.79 -21.36 7.85
N ALA A 417 -12.17 -22.59 8.16
CA ALA A 417 -11.22 -23.63 8.59
C ALA A 417 -10.23 -24.01 7.48
N ASP A 418 -10.73 -24.11 6.24
CA ASP A 418 -9.91 -24.44 5.08
C ASP A 418 -8.94 -23.30 4.72
N LEU A 419 -9.43 -22.05 4.74
CA LEU A 419 -8.56 -20.87 4.56
C LEU A 419 -7.48 -20.76 5.62
N ARG A 420 -7.86 -20.95 6.90
CA ARG A 420 -6.91 -20.90 8.00
C ARG A 420 -5.80 -21.93 7.80
N ARG A 421 -6.17 -23.17 7.44
CA ARG A 421 -5.21 -24.23 7.16
C ARG A 421 -4.29 -23.82 6.00
N GLU A 422 -4.86 -23.40 4.88
CA GLU A 422 -4.11 -22.98 3.69
C GLU A 422 -3.10 -21.85 4.00
N ILE A 423 -3.54 -20.79 4.67
CA ILE A 423 -2.70 -19.66 5.07
C ILE A 423 -1.55 -20.12 5.97
N LEU A 424 -1.82 -20.98 6.95
CA LEU A 424 -0.81 -21.39 7.94
C LEU A 424 0.15 -22.46 7.40
N GLU A 425 -0.26 -23.28 6.43
CA GLU A 425 0.58 -24.30 5.80
C GLU A 425 1.51 -23.73 4.72
N ALA A 426 1.19 -22.57 4.16
CA ALA A 426 2.06 -21.92 3.17
C ALA A 426 3.49 -21.63 3.73
N PRO A 427 4.54 -21.64 2.90
CA PRO A 427 5.90 -21.39 3.37
C PRO A 427 6.06 -20.02 4.05
N LEU A 428 6.80 -19.96 5.17
CA LEU A 428 7.13 -18.70 5.85
C LEU A 428 8.28 -17.91 5.20
N THR A 429 8.94 -18.53 4.21
CA THR A 429 10.12 -17.99 3.51
C THR A 429 9.75 -17.26 2.22
N SER A 430 8.53 -17.42 1.72
CA SER A 430 8.10 -16.90 0.43
C SER A 430 6.85 -16.03 0.57
N TYR A 431 6.94 -14.79 0.09
CA TYR A 431 5.77 -13.96 -0.20
C TYR A 431 5.28 -14.12 -1.64
N VAL A 432 5.91 -15.00 -2.43
CA VAL A 432 5.55 -15.23 -3.84
C VAL A 432 4.16 -15.83 -3.89
N MET A 433 3.23 -15.14 -4.54
CA MET A 433 1.83 -15.53 -4.63
C MET A 433 1.66 -16.85 -5.40
N PRO A 434 1.17 -17.93 -4.77
CA PRO A 434 0.86 -19.19 -5.45
C PRO A 434 -0.16 -19.00 -6.57
N SER A 435 -1.15 -18.11 -6.34
CA SER A 435 -2.20 -17.75 -7.29
C SER A 435 -1.73 -17.13 -8.61
N LEU A 436 -0.42 -16.88 -8.78
CA LEU A 436 0.17 -16.37 -10.02
C LEU A 436 0.96 -17.43 -10.81
N ILE A 437 1.17 -18.60 -10.23
CA ILE A 437 1.97 -19.69 -10.80
C ILE A 437 1.06 -20.75 -11.43
N GLU A 438 -0.18 -20.86 -10.94
CA GLU A 438 -1.19 -21.84 -11.36
C GLU A 438 -2.06 -21.38 -12.53
#